data_AF-A0A914Q5R1-F1
#
_entry.id   AF-A0A914Q5R1-F1
#
_cell.length_a   1.000
_cell.length_b   1.000
_cell.length_c   1.000
_cell.angle_alpha   90.00
_cell.angle_beta   90.00
_cell.angle_gamma   90.00
#
_symmetry.space_group_name_H-M   'P 1'
#
loop_
_entity.id
_entity.type
_entity.pdbx_description
1 polymer ?
#
loop_
_entity_poly.entity_id
_entity_poly.type
_entity_poly.pdbx_seq_one_letter_code
_entity_poly.pdbx_strand_id
1 'polypeptide(L)'
;MFFVIPCIDTFKIVDLRVLSFDVPPQEILSRDSVTVSVEAVIYFRISNPIISVTNVNDAQFSTKLLAQTTLRNVLGTKTLSEILQERDNISSVTEKVLDEGTEPWGVKVQRVEIKDIRLPHQLTRAMAAEAEASRDARARVIAADGEKNASR
;
A
#
# COMPACT_ATOMS: atom_id res chain seq x y z
N MET A 1 -5.18 -39.75 -11.29
CA MET A 1 -6.63 -39.88 -11.57
C MET A 1 -7.32 -39.90 -10.20
N PHE A 2 -8.13 -38.89 -9.88
CA PHE A 2 -8.85 -38.84 -8.60
C PHE A 2 -10.27 -39.34 -8.85
N PHE A 3 -10.70 -40.33 -8.08
CA PHE A 3 -12.06 -40.85 -8.14
C PHE A 3 -12.91 -40.04 -7.17
N VAL A 4 -13.86 -39.25 -7.69
CA VAL A 4 -14.71 -38.36 -6.90
C VAL A 4 -16.09 -39.00 -6.78
N ILE A 5 -16.50 -39.35 -5.57
CA ILE A 5 -17.80 -39.94 -5.31
C ILE A 5 -18.85 -38.81 -5.24
N PRO A 6 -19.83 -38.77 -6.17
CA PRO A 6 -20.88 -37.76 -6.11
C PRO A 6 -21.64 -37.86 -4.78
N CYS A 7 -21.95 -36.70 -4.19
CA CYS A 7 -22.64 -36.51 -2.90
C CYS A 7 -21.83 -36.77 -1.62
N ILE A 8 -20.59 -37.27 -1.69
CA ILE A 8 -19.71 -37.46 -0.53
C ILE A 8 -18.48 -36.55 -0.61
N ASP A 9 -17.84 -36.51 -1.78
CA ASP A 9 -16.62 -35.74 -1.98
C ASP A 9 -16.94 -34.32 -2.45
N THR A 10 -16.33 -33.33 -1.80
CA THR A 10 -16.33 -31.93 -2.26
C THR A 10 -14.94 -31.57 -2.74
N PHE A 11 -14.82 -31.06 -3.97
CA PHE A 11 -13.55 -30.55 -4.49
C PHE A 11 -13.61 -29.03 -4.60
N LYS A 12 -12.50 -28.37 -4.24
CA LYS A 12 -12.29 -26.93 -4.48
C LYS A 12 -11.21 -26.77 -5.53
N ILE A 13 -11.52 -26.06 -6.60
CA ILE A 13 -10.53 -25.64 -7.60
C ILE A 13 -9.87 -24.37 -7.06
N VAL A 14 -8.54 -24.36 -7.02
CA VAL A 14 -7.74 -23.26 -6.50
C VAL A 14 -6.82 -22.74 -7.61
N ASP A 15 -6.86 -21.44 -7.87
CA ASP A 15 -5.97 -20.80 -8.84
C ASP A 15 -4.62 -20.48 -8.17
N LEU A 16 -3.52 -20.93 -8.80
CA LEU A 16 -2.15 -20.74 -8.32
C LEU A 16 -1.44 -19.57 -9.01
N ARG A 17 -2.09 -18.92 -9.98
CA ARG A 17 -1.55 -17.74 -10.67
C ARG A 17 -1.51 -16.55 -9.73
N VAL A 18 -0.76 -15.53 -10.14
CA VAL A 18 -0.77 -14.23 -9.45
C VAL A 18 -2.13 -13.59 -9.65
N LEU A 19 -2.77 -13.29 -8.54
CA LEU A 19 -4.02 -12.56 -8.45
C LEU A 19 -3.76 -11.19 -7.84
N SER A 20 -4.61 -10.23 -8.18
CA SER A 20 -4.57 -8.89 -7.61
C SER A 20 -5.94 -8.49 -7.10
N PHE A 21 -5.98 -7.77 -6.00
CA PHE A 21 -7.19 -7.07 -5.55
C PHE A 21 -6.87 -5.64 -5.11
N ASP A 22 -7.85 -4.75 -5.30
CA ASP A 22 -7.81 -3.40 -4.73
C ASP A 22 -8.18 -3.45 -3.24
N VAL A 23 -7.36 -2.79 -2.43
CA VAL A 23 -7.71 -2.40 -1.06
C VAL A 23 -8.53 -1.11 -1.15
N PRO A 24 -9.77 -1.09 -0.64
CA PRO A 24 -10.58 0.11 -0.68
C PRO A 24 -9.93 1.25 0.10
N PRO A 25 -10.22 2.52 -0.24
CA PRO A 25 -9.64 3.67 0.42
C PRO A 25 -9.76 3.60 1.95
N GLN A 26 -8.63 3.78 2.63
CA GLN A 26 -8.53 3.82 4.09
C GLN A 26 -8.32 5.26 4.55
N GLU A 27 -9.27 5.81 5.31
CA GLU A 27 -9.09 7.08 6.00
C GLU A 27 -8.28 6.85 7.29
N ILE A 28 -7.12 7.50 7.35
CA ILE A 28 -6.17 7.35 8.46
C ILE A 28 -5.64 8.71 8.90
N LEU A 29 -5.31 8.80 10.19
CA LEU A 29 -4.59 9.94 10.74
C LEU A 29 -3.09 9.61 10.72
N SER A 30 -2.29 10.42 10.02
CA SER A 30 -0.84 10.30 10.00
C SER A 30 -0.22 10.72 11.34
N ARG A 31 1.08 10.44 11.51
CA ARG A 31 1.84 10.79 12.72
C ARG A 31 1.83 12.30 13.04
N ASP A 32 1.76 13.14 12.02
CA ASP A 32 1.68 14.60 12.10
C ASP A 32 0.23 15.12 12.14
N SER A 33 -0.74 14.27 12.47
CA SER A 33 -2.15 14.62 12.65
C SER A 33 -2.84 15.13 11.38
N VAL A 34 -2.41 14.66 10.21
CA VAL A 34 -3.08 14.94 8.94
C VAL A 34 -3.98 13.77 8.56
N THR A 35 -5.23 14.07 8.22
CA THR A 35 -6.15 13.05 7.69
C THR A 35 -5.82 12.80 6.23
N VAL A 36 -5.55 11.54 5.86
CA VAL A 36 -5.28 11.12 4.49
C VAL A 36 -6.11 9.89 4.14
N SER A 37 -6.50 9.77 2.86
CA SER A 37 -7.19 8.59 2.34
C SER A 37 -6.25 7.87 1.36
N VAL A 38 -5.87 6.63 1.68
CA VAL A 38 -4.90 5.87 0.88
C VAL A 38 -5.54 4.63 0.28
N GLU A 39 -5.29 4.42 -1.01
CA GLU A 39 -5.67 3.24 -1.78
C GLU A 39 -4.43 2.45 -2.18
N ALA A 40 -4.55 1.12 -2.25
CA ALA A 40 -3.44 0.24 -2.62
C ALA A 40 -3.93 -0.98 -3.40
N VAL A 41 -3.02 -1.60 -4.15
CA VAL A 41 -3.23 -2.86 -4.86
C VAL A 41 -2.26 -3.89 -4.31
N ILE A 42 -2.74 -5.11 -4.10
CA ILE A 42 -1.92 -6.21 -3.58
C ILE A 42 -1.88 -7.31 -4.62
N TYR A 43 -0.66 -7.75 -4.94
CA TYR A 43 -0.39 -8.89 -5.80
C TYR A 43 0.04 -10.06 -4.94
N PHE A 44 -0.70 -11.16 -5.02
CA PHE A 44 -0.45 -12.36 -4.24
C PHE A 44 -0.70 -13.59 -5.09
N ARG A 45 -0.22 -14.74 -4.63
CA ARG A 45 -0.59 -16.03 -5.19
C ARG A 45 -0.77 -17.04 -4.06
N ILE A 46 -1.53 -18.09 -4.35
CA ILE A 46 -1.60 -19.23 -3.43
C ILE A 46 -0.30 -20.04 -3.59
N SER A 47 0.43 -20.19 -2.49
CA SER A 47 1.66 -20.99 -2.42
C SER A 47 1.36 -22.44 -2.07
N ASN A 48 0.40 -22.66 -1.17
CA ASN A 48 -0.04 -23.99 -0.76
C ASN A 48 -1.58 -24.10 -0.82
N PRO A 49 -2.13 -24.78 -1.83
CA PRO A 49 -3.58 -24.89 -1.99
C PRO A 49 -4.26 -25.68 -0.86
N ILE A 50 -3.58 -26.64 -0.25
CA ILE A 50 -4.11 -27.42 0.87
C ILE A 50 -4.32 -26.49 2.07
N ILE A 51 -3.26 -25.79 2.48
CA ILE A 51 -3.29 -24.85 3.60
C ILE A 51 -4.33 -23.73 3.37
N SER A 52 -4.41 -23.21 2.14
CA SER A 52 -5.36 -22.12 1.81
C SER A 52 -6.83 -22.49 1.95
N VAL A 53 -7.15 -23.79 1.90
CA VAL A 53 -8.51 -24.30 2.05
C VAL A 53 -8.78 -24.80 3.48
N THR A 54 -7.75 -25.32 4.18
CA THR A 54 -7.93 -25.91 5.52
C THR A 54 -7.79 -24.90 6.65
N ASN A 55 -6.87 -23.95 6.54
CA ASN A 55 -6.48 -23.10 7.67
C ASN A 55 -7.29 -21.81 7.78
N VAL A 56 -8.03 -21.45 6.73
CA VAL A 56 -8.86 -20.25 6.68
C VAL A 56 -10.09 -20.51 5.80
N ASN A 57 -11.24 -19.94 6.18
CA ASN A 57 -12.49 -20.14 5.46
C ASN A 57 -12.40 -19.59 4.02
N ASP A 58 -11.90 -18.35 3.89
CA ASP A 58 -11.61 -17.69 2.63
C ASP A 58 -10.29 -16.93 2.74
N ALA A 59 -9.24 -17.49 2.13
CA ALA A 59 -7.91 -16.91 2.13
C ALA A 59 -7.88 -15.53 1.46
N GLN A 60 -8.62 -15.32 0.36
CA GLN A 60 -8.61 -14.04 -0.35
C GLN A 60 -9.27 -12.95 0.50
N PHE A 61 -10.42 -13.26 1.09
CA PHE A 61 -11.14 -12.33 1.95
C PHE A 61 -10.35 -12.00 3.22
N SER A 62 -9.78 -13.01 3.89
CA SER A 62 -8.95 -12.81 5.08
C SER A 62 -7.69 -12.01 4.79
N THR A 63 -7.00 -12.27 3.67
CA THR A 63 -5.86 -11.46 3.22
C THR A 63 -6.28 -10.01 2.95
N LYS A 64 -7.46 -9.76 2.37
CA LYS A 64 -7.96 -8.40 2.15
C LYS A 64 -8.25 -7.64 3.47
N LEU A 65 -8.80 -8.30 4.47
CA LEU A 65 -9.01 -7.69 5.79
C LEU A 65 -7.71 -7.38 6.52
N LEU A 66 -6.76 -8.33 6.46
CA LEU A 66 -5.43 -8.12 7.03
C LEU A 66 -4.73 -6.95 6.35
N ALA A 67 -4.79 -6.87 5.01
CA ALA A 67 -4.28 -5.76 4.23
C ALA A 67 -4.79 -4.39 4.69
N GLN A 68 -6.10 -4.25 4.90
CA GLN A 68 -6.70 -3.00 5.39
C GLN A 68 -6.12 -2.59 6.75
N THR A 69 -6.01 -3.56 7.66
CA THR A 69 -5.52 -3.32 9.02
C THR A 69 -4.02 -2.99 9.02
N THR A 70 -3.23 -3.72 8.24
CA THR A 70 -1.79 -3.48 8.11
C THR A 70 -1.50 -2.14 7.47
N LEU A 71 -2.19 -1.78 6.38
CA LEU A 71 -2.05 -0.46 5.76
C LEU A 71 -2.36 0.65 6.76
N ARG A 72 -3.45 0.53 7.53
CA ARG A 72 -3.79 1.51 8.56
C ARG A 72 -2.70 1.65 9.61
N ASN A 73 -2.16 0.54 10.09
CA ASN A 73 -1.13 0.52 11.12
C ASN A 73 0.19 1.13 10.61
N VAL A 74 0.66 0.71 9.44
CA VAL A 74 1.92 1.21 8.86
C VAL A 74 1.81 2.70 8.55
N LEU A 75 0.75 3.13 7.87
CA LEU A 75 0.53 4.52 7.50
C LEU A 75 0.35 5.43 8.72
N GLY A 76 -0.29 4.94 9.80
CA GLY A 76 -0.44 5.71 11.04
C GLY A 76 0.88 6.02 11.75
N THR A 77 1.95 5.24 11.50
CA THR A 77 3.28 5.51 12.05
C THR A 77 4.11 6.50 11.23
N LYS A 78 3.64 6.85 10.03
CA LYS A 78 4.34 7.70 9.07
C LYS A 78 3.76 9.12 9.05
N THR A 79 4.61 10.08 8.76
CA THR A 79 4.24 11.48 8.50
C THR A 79 3.67 11.63 7.10
N LEU A 80 2.92 12.71 6.84
CA LEU A 80 2.40 13.00 5.50
C LEU A 80 3.52 13.05 4.45
N SER A 81 4.64 13.68 4.78
CA SER A 81 5.77 13.83 3.88
C SER A 81 6.37 12.47 3.48
N GLU A 82 6.55 11.56 4.44
CA GLU A 82 7.02 10.19 4.17
C GLU A 82 6.02 9.43 3.29
N ILE A 83 4.71 9.57 3.56
CA ILE A 83 3.66 8.92 2.76
C ILE A 83 3.69 9.39 1.30
N LEU A 84 3.98 10.67 1.06
CA LEU A 84 4.03 11.23 -0.29
C LEU A 84 5.34 10.90 -1.02
N GLN A 85 6.48 10.92 -0.32
CA GLN A 85 7.83 10.81 -0.92
C GLN A 85 8.40 9.39 -0.90
N GLU A 86 8.13 8.60 0.14
CA GLU A 86 8.73 7.27 0.37
C GLU A 86 7.75 6.12 0.10
N ARG A 87 6.98 6.20 -0.99
CA ARG A 87 5.94 5.21 -1.32
C ARG A 87 6.52 3.80 -1.46
N ASP A 88 7.71 3.66 -2.03
CA ASP A 88 8.37 2.36 -2.24
C ASP A 88 8.78 1.72 -0.90
N ASN A 89 9.24 2.53 0.06
CA ASN A 89 9.59 2.07 1.40
C ASN A 89 8.35 1.55 2.14
N ILE A 90 7.25 2.32 2.11
CA ILE A 90 5.98 1.92 2.74
C ILE A 90 5.42 0.65 2.10
N SER A 91 5.51 0.55 0.77
CA SER A 91 5.08 -0.62 0.02
C SER A 91 5.88 -1.86 0.42
N SER A 92 7.21 -1.76 0.51
CA SER A 92 8.11 -2.84 0.94
C SER A 92 7.85 -3.30 2.39
N VAL A 93 7.67 -2.35 3.31
CA VAL A 93 7.36 -2.67 4.71
C VAL A 93 6.01 -3.37 4.82
N THR A 94 5.00 -2.88 4.09
CA THR A 94 3.65 -3.45 4.10
C THR A 94 3.63 -4.84 3.45
N GLU A 95 4.37 -5.03 2.36
CA GLU A 95 4.56 -6.33 1.71
C GLU A 95 5.12 -7.35 2.70
N LYS A 96 6.21 -7.01 3.39
CA LYS A 96 6.84 -7.90 4.36
C LYS A 96 5.89 -8.31 5.49
N VAL A 97 5.18 -7.35 6.09
CA VAL A 97 4.23 -7.64 7.18
C VAL A 97 3.06 -8.49 6.69
N LEU A 98 2.57 -8.26 5.47
CA LEU A 98 1.49 -9.06 4.90
C LEU A 98 1.95 -10.46 4.51
N ASP A 99 3.13 -10.59 3.93
CA ASP A 99 3.68 -11.90 3.57
C ASP A 99 3.85 -12.79 4.81
N GLU A 100 4.48 -12.27 5.87
CA GLU A 100 4.63 -12.96 7.15
C GLU A 100 3.27 -13.32 7.79
N GLY A 101 2.29 -12.41 7.72
CA GLY A 101 0.97 -12.64 8.30
C GLY A 101 0.08 -13.61 7.50
N THR A 102 0.34 -13.79 6.20
CA THR A 102 -0.47 -14.62 5.29
C THR A 102 0.13 -15.99 5.00
N GLU A 103 1.39 -16.22 5.37
CA GLU A 103 2.07 -17.51 5.26
C GLU A 103 1.30 -18.68 5.92
N PRO A 104 0.69 -18.54 7.11
CA PRO A 104 -0.12 -19.60 7.73
C PRO A 104 -1.38 -19.98 6.95
N TRP A 105 -1.80 -19.13 6.00
CA TRP A 105 -2.93 -19.34 5.10
C TRP A 105 -2.50 -19.87 3.73
N GLY A 106 -1.21 -20.19 3.54
CA GLY A 106 -0.71 -20.70 2.26
C GLY A 106 -0.80 -19.65 1.15
N VAL A 107 -0.76 -18.37 1.51
CA VAL A 107 -0.75 -17.23 0.59
C VAL A 107 0.64 -16.60 0.61
N LYS A 108 1.17 -16.29 -0.57
CA LYS A 108 2.43 -15.56 -0.75
C LYS A 108 2.12 -14.19 -1.33
N VAL A 109 2.44 -13.14 -0.60
CA VAL A 109 2.35 -11.77 -1.12
C VAL A 109 3.62 -11.49 -1.91
N GLN A 110 3.47 -10.99 -3.14
CA GLN A 110 4.60 -10.71 -4.03
C GLN A 110 4.91 -9.23 -4.14
N ARG A 111 3.89 -8.39 -4.04
CA ARG A 111 4.04 -6.95 -4.18
C ARG A 111 2.84 -6.22 -3.59
N VAL A 112 3.11 -5.08 -2.98
CA VAL A 112 2.10 -4.08 -2.60
C VAL A 112 2.42 -2.80 -3.37
N GLU A 113 1.40 -2.17 -3.95
CA GLU A 113 1.55 -0.89 -4.64
C GLU A 113 0.57 0.12 -4.07
N ILE A 114 1.04 1.29 -3.68
CA ILE A 114 0.16 2.41 -3.33
C ILE A 114 -0.41 2.99 -4.63
N LYS A 115 -1.74 2.97 -4.75
CA LYS A 115 -2.47 3.38 -5.95
C LYS A 115 -2.73 4.88 -5.97
N ASP A 116 -3.32 5.40 -4.89
CA ASP A 116 -3.67 6.83 -4.76
C ASP A 116 -3.62 7.29 -3.30
N ILE A 117 -3.31 8.57 -3.10
CA ILE A 117 -3.28 9.24 -1.80
C ILE A 117 -4.08 10.55 -1.94
N ARG A 118 -5.24 10.60 -1.31
CA ARG A 118 -6.11 11.77 -1.31
C ARG A 118 -5.99 12.54 0.00
N LEU A 119 -5.93 13.86 -0.14
CA LEU A 119 -5.80 14.83 0.94
C LEU A 119 -7.08 15.67 1.02
N PRO A 120 -7.41 16.24 2.20
CA PRO A 120 -8.47 17.23 2.31
C PRO A 120 -8.19 18.43 1.40
N HIS A 121 -9.17 18.83 0.61
CA HIS A 121 -9.02 19.89 -0.41
C HIS A 121 -8.42 21.19 0.16
N GLN A 122 -8.77 21.56 1.39
CA GLN A 122 -8.23 22.75 2.06
C GLN A 122 -6.71 22.65 2.26
N LEU A 123 -6.21 21.49 2.69
CA LEU A 123 -4.80 21.24 2.94
C LEU A 123 -4.01 21.14 1.63
N THR A 124 -4.56 20.49 0.61
CA THR A 124 -3.95 20.44 -0.73
C THR A 124 -3.70 21.83 -1.29
N ARG A 125 -4.67 22.74 -1.17
CA ARG A 125 -4.53 24.12 -1.64
C ARG A 125 -3.49 24.90 -0.85
N ALA A 126 -3.47 24.75 0.47
CA ALA A 126 -2.49 25.41 1.34
C ALA A 126 -1.05 24.93 1.02
N MET A 127 -0.86 23.62 0.90
CA MET A 127 0.43 23.03 0.52
C MET A 127 0.89 23.46 -0.88
N ALA A 128 -0.03 23.56 -1.85
CA ALA A 128 0.30 24.04 -3.19
C ALA A 128 0.82 25.48 -3.16
N ALA A 129 0.15 26.37 -2.43
CA ALA A 129 0.57 27.75 -2.26
C ALA A 129 1.92 27.89 -1.52
N GLU A 130 2.13 27.10 -0.47
CA GLU A 130 3.41 27.06 0.26
C GLU A 130 4.55 26.53 -0.63
N ALA A 131 4.30 25.46 -1.38
CA ALA A 131 5.28 24.87 -2.29
C ALA A 131 5.67 25.83 -3.42
N GLU A 132 4.71 26.59 -3.96
CA GLU A 132 4.95 27.63 -4.95
C GLU A 132 5.81 28.76 -4.38
N ALA A 133 5.43 29.31 -3.21
CA ALA A 133 6.22 30.35 -2.54
C ALA A 133 7.66 29.88 -2.20
N SER A 134 7.81 28.64 -1.74
CA SER A 134 9.12 28.05 -1.44
C SER A 134 9.96 27.80 -2.71
N ARG A 135 9.33 27.43 -3.82
CA ARG A 135 10.00 27.29 -5.12
C ARG A 135 10.46 28.64 -5.65
N ASP A 136 9.62 29.66 -5.59
CA ASP A 136 9.96 31.02 -6.02
C ASP A 136 11.09 31.62 -5.19
N ALA A 137 11.04 31.46 -3.86
CA ALA A 137 12.10 31.89 -2.98
C ALA A 137 13.44 31.20 -3.32
N ARG A 138 13.42 29.88 -3.53
CA ARG A 138 14.61 29.12 -3.95
C ARG A 138 15.14 29.57 -5.30
N ALA A 139 14.27 29.81 -6.28
CA ALA A 139 14.66 30.29 -7.60
C ALA A 139 15.37 31.65 -7.53
N ARG A 140 14.88 32.58 -6.70
CA ARG A 140 15.52 33.89 -6.48
C ARG A 140 16.90 33.79 -5.85
N VAL A 141 17.08 32.90 -4.86
CA VAL A 141 18.39 32.66 -4.23
C VAL A 141 19.38 32.10 -5.25
N ILE A 142 18.96 31.10 -6.04
CA ILE A 142 19.80 30.50 -7.08
C ILE A 142 20.18 31.53 -8.15
N ALA A 143 19.26 32.41 -8.56
CA ALA A 143 19.54 33.48 -9.51
C ALA A 143 20.56 34.50 -8.95
N ALA A 144 20.37 34.94 -7.70
CA ALA A 144 21.28 35.87 -7.04
C ALA A 144 22.70 35.28 -6.86
N ASP A 145 22.81 34.00 -6.49
CA ASP A 145 24.09 33.29 -6.40
C ASP A 145 24.73 33.13 -7.79
N GLY A 146 23.92 32.87 -8.83
CA GLY A 146 24.35 32.83 -10.22
C GLY A 146 24.95 34.15 -10.71
N GLU A 147 24.26 35.28 -10.45
CA GLU A 147 24.74 36.63 -10.79
C GLU A 147 26.04 36.97 -10.07
N LYS A 148 26.13 36.63 -8.78
CA LYS A 148 27.34 36.83 -7.98
C LYS A 148 28.53 36.02 -8.51
N ASN A 149 28.30 34.77 -8.90
CA ASN A 149 29.35 33.90 -9.44
C ASN A 149 29.77 34.30 -10.86
N ALA A 150 28.86 34.87 -11.67
CA ALA A 150 29.16 35.36 -13.02
C ALA A 150 29.92 36.70 -13.04
N SER A 151 29.84 37.48 -11.95
CA SER A 151 30.49 38.79 -11.80
C SER A 151 31.93 38.69 -11.29
N ARG A 152 32.46 37.48 -11.07
CA ARG A 152 33.80 37.19 -10.55
C ARG A 152 34.68 36.59 -11.64
#